data_AF-U1WSS3-F1
#
_entry.id   AF-U1WSS3-F1
#
_cell.length_a   1.000
_cell.length_b   1.000
_cell.length_c   1.000
_cell.angle_alpha   90.00
_cell.angle_beta   90.00
_cell.angle_gamma   90.00
#
_symmetry.space_group_name_H-M   'P 1'
#
loop_
_entity.id
_entity.type
_entity.pdbx_description
1 polymer ?
#
loop_
_entity_poly.entity_id
_entity_poly.type
_entity_poly.pdbx_seq_one_letter_code
_entity_poly.pdbx_strand_id
1 'polypeptide(L)'
;MGIFKRIETITTATMHQVLDQVENPVAMLNQYMRDMEQEISQAEVAIARQVAQEKNWEILIKEAEGRIAKRTRQAELAVAEGEDSIARQALTDKQQCEARKDEYTGLLEESRQRTVQLREQLQELKDKFYEMRNKKATLISRARVAKTSKSMHTALHSIDTESAAKGFSRMEEKIAMLEADAEASRTIRFSYQPYVSQHAEPNPQVEAELARLRAARSEVADA
;
A
#
# COMPACT_ATOMS: atom_id res chain seq x y z
N MET A 1 -9.15 4.51 -20.05
CA MET A 1 -7.75 4.23 -19.64
C MET A 1 -7.75 3.99 -18.14
N GLY A 2 -7.89 2.72 -17.72
CA GLY A 2 -8.19 2.37 -16.32
C GLY A 2 -7.01 2.57 -15.36
N ILE A 3 -7.33 2.99 -14.15
CA ILE A 3 -6.41 3.29 -13.02
C ILE A 3 -5.52 2.08 -12.71
N PHE A 4 -6.03 0.86 -12.91
CA PHE A 4 -5.27 -0.40 -12.80
C PHE A 4 -4.03 -0.44 -13.70
N LYS A 5 -4.09 0.13 -14.91
CA LYS A 5 -2.95 0.17 -15.82
C LYS A 5 -1.89 1.18 -15.37
N ARG A 6 -2.28 2.22 -14.61
CA ARG A 6 -1.35 3.17 -13.98
C ARG A 6 -0.67 2.54 -12.77
N ILE A 7 -1.41 1.76 -11.98
CA ILE A 7 -0.87 1.00 -10.83
C ILE A 7 0.22 0.02 -11.30
N GLU A 8 -0.03 -0.72 -12.37
CA GLU A 8 0.92 -1.71 -12.93
C GLU A 8 2.16 -1.06 -13.59
N THR A 9 1.97 0.13 -14.19
CA THR A 9 3.08 0.89 -14.80
C THR A 9 4.04 1.44 -13.74
N ILE A 10 3.52 1.84 -12.57
CA ILE A 10 4.34 2.37 -11.46
C ILE A 10 5.16 1.25 -10.81
N THR A 11 4.64 0.02 -10.73
CA THR A 11 5.34 -1.10 -10.08
C THR A 11 6.55 -1.63 -10.85
N THR A 12 6.59 -1.48 -12.18
CA THR A 12 7.57 -2.21 -13.01
C THR A 12 8.61 -1.32 -13.69
N ALA A 13 8.27 -0.07 -14.02
CA ALA A 13 9.17 0.81 -14.79
C ALA A 13 10.09 1.71 -13.93
N THR A 14 9.90 1.74 -12.61
CA THR A 14 10.42 2.83 -11.76
C THR A 14 11.39 2.38 -10.67
N MET A 15 11.85 1.13 -10.70
CA MET A 15 12.80 0.61 -9.69
C MET A 15 14.27 0.92 -10.02
N HIS A 16 14.61 1.28 -11.28
CA HIS A 16 16.01 1.46 -11.68
C HIS A 16 16.48 2.92 -11.84
N GLN A 17 15.59 3.91 -11.95
CA GLN A 17 15.98 5.29 -12.30
C GLN A 17 15.57 6.37 -11.29
N VAL A 18 14.86 6.00 -10.24
CA VAL A 18 14.23 6.95 -9.29
C VAL A 18 14.97 7.00 -7.95
N LEU A 19 16.07 6.27 -7.80
CA LEU A 19 16.90 6.36 -6.60
C LEU A 19 17.66 7.70 -6.49
N ASP A 20 17.97 8.34 -7.62
CA ASP A 20 18.83 9.55 -7.65
C ASP A 20 18.07 10.87 -7.82
N GLN A 21 16.73 10.85 -8.02
CA GLN A 21 15.93 12.06 -8.28
C GLN A 21 14.67 12.22 -7.39
N VAL A 22 14.57 11.48 -6.28
CA VAL A 22 13.45 11.63 -5.34
C VAL A 22 13.91 12.35 -4.08
N GLU A 23 13.61 13.64 -4.01
CA GLU A 23 13.96 14.47 -2.84
C GLU A 23 13.32 13.97 -1.53
N ASN A 24 12.19 13.23 -1.53
CA ASN A 24 11.73 12.51 -0.34
C ASN A 24 10.66 11.41 -0.61
N PRO A 25 10.99 10.11 -0.54
CA PRO A 25 10.01 9.02 -0.76
C PRO A 25 8.86 9.03 0.25
N VAL A 26 9.06 9.61 1.44
CA VAL A 26 8.01 9.78 2.45
C VAL A 26 6.97 10.80 2.01
N ALA A 27 7.37 11.86 1.30
CA ALA A 27 6.45 12.88 0.81
C ALA A 27 5.52 12.34 -0.28
N MET A 28 6.03 11.53 -1.20
CA MET A 28 5.20 10.86 -2.22
C MET A 28 4.18 9.90 -1.60
N LEU A 29 4.58 9.10 -0.61
CA LEU A 29 3.66 8.23 0.12
C LEU A 29 2.59 9.02 0.87
N ASN A 30 2.93 10.20 1.40
CA ASN A 30 1.94 11.10 2.02
C ASN A 30 0.94 11.62 1.00
N GLN A 31 1.39 12.02 -0.19
CA GLN A 31 0.51 12.52 -1.24
C GLN A 31 -0.44 11.42 -1.74
N TYR A 32 0.07 10.22 -1.99
CA TYR A 32 -0.76 9.10 -2.41
C TYR A 32 -1.87 8.76 -1.42
N MET A 33 -1.56 8.79 -0.12
CA MET A 33 -2.57 8.58 0.94
C MET A 33 -3.65 9.67 0.92
N ARG A 34 -3.30 10.93 0.65
CA ARG A 34 -4.27 12.03 0.54
C ARG A 34 -5.17 11.86 -0.68
N ASP A 35 -4.59 11.45 -1.81
CA ASP A 35 -5.35 11.23 -3.04
C ASP A 35 -6.38 10.10 -2.84
N MET A 36 -5.99 8.98 -2.21
CA MET A 36 -6.90 7.90 -1.86
C MET A 36 -8.01 8.34 -0.88
N GLU A 37 -7.69 9.16 0.11
CA GLU A 37 -8.67 9.70 1.06
C GLU A 37 -9.69 10.60 0.35
N GLN A 38 -9.24 11.43 -0.59
CA GLN A 38 -10.10 12.25 -1.42
C GLN A 38 -11.00 11.39 -2.32
N GLU A 39 -10.47 10.33 -2.93
CA GLU A 39 -11.26 9.39 -3.74
C GLU A 39 -12.33 8.66 -2.91
N ILE A 40 -11.98 8.20 -1.70
CA ILE A 40 -12.94 7.60 -0.76
C ILE A 40 -14.06 8.58 -0.45
N SER A 41 -13.74 9.84 -0.14
CA SER A 41 -14.76 10.86 0.15
C SER A 41 -15.67 11.13 -1.05
N GLN A 42 -15.12 11.19 -2.27
CA GLN A 42 -15.92 11.37 -3.48
C GLN A 42 -16.85 10.18 -3.73
N ALA A 43 -16.37 8.96 -3.51
CA ALA A 43 -17.16 7.74 -3.63
C ALA A 43 -18.30 7.70 -2.59
N GLU A 44 -18.05 8.13 -1.35
CA GLU A 44 -19.09 8.24 -0.32
C GLU A 44 -20.19 9.24 -0.72
N VAL A 45 -19.81 10.41 -1.27
CA VAL A 45 -20.78 11.39 -1.78
C VAL A 45 -21.58 10.84 -2.95
N ALA A 46 -20.94 10.10 -3.87
CA ALA A 46 -21.62 9.48 -5.00
C ALA A 46 -22.66 8.44 -4.54
N ILE A 47 -22.30 7.59 -3.57
CA ILE A 47 -23.22 6.63 -2.95
C ILE A 47 -24.37 7.36 -2.24
N ALA A 48 -24.09 8.44 -1.51
CA ALA A 48 -25.14 9.22 -0.85
C ALA A 48 -26.15 9.79 -1.85
N ARG A 49 -25.68 10.29 -3.00
CA ARG A 49 -26.55 10.75 -4.10
C ARG A 49 -27.40 9.61 -4.67
N GLN A 50 -26.82 8.42 -4.85
CA GLN A 50 -27.54 7.26 -5.36
C GLN A 50 -28.63 6.80 -4.38
N VAL A 51 -28.34 6.78 -3.08
CA VAL A 51 -29.33 6.49 -2.03
C VAL A 51 -30.44 7.53 -1.99
N ALA A 52 -30.12 8.82 -2.21
CA ALA A 52 -31.15 9.85 -2.33
C ALA A 52 -32.06 9.61 -3.55
N GLN A 53 -31.50 9.15 -4.67
CA GLN A 53 -32.27 8.79 -5.85
C GLN A 53 -33.21 7.60 -5.60
N GLU A 54 -32.76 6.57 -4.87
CA GLU A 54 -33.62 5.46 -4.44
C GLU A 54 -34.82 5.96 -3.63
N LYS A 55 -34.59 6.85 -2.66
CA LYS A 55 -35.67 7.44 -1.86
C LYS A 55 -36.67 8.23 -2.70
N ASN A 56 -36.19 8.94 -3.72
CA ASN A 56 -37.08 9.65 -4.64
C ASN A 56 -37.99 8.68 -5.40
N TRP A 57 -37.46 7.54 -5.88
CA TRP A 57 -38.28 6.51 -6.51
C TRP A 57 -39.30 5.91 -5.55
N GLU A 58 -38.90 5.61 -4.31
CA GLU A 58 -39.82 5.12 -3.27
C GLU A 58 -40.99 6.09 -3.01
N ILE A 59 -40.71 7.40 -2.98
CA ILE A 59 -41.74 8.43 -2.83
C ILE A 59 -42.69 8.40 -4.04
N LEU A 60 -42.16 8.38 -5.27
CA LEU A 60 -42.97 8.36 -6.49
C LEU A 60 -43.83 7.10 -6.61
N ILE A 61 -43.31 5.94 -6.20
CA ILE A 61 -44.07 4.69 -6.13
C ILE A 61 -45.25 4.86 -5.16
N LYS A 62 -45.00 5.37 -3.95
CA LYS A 62 -46.04 5.59 -2.94
C LYS A 62 -47.12 6.59 -3.41
N GLU A 63 -46.71 7.64 -4.13
CA GLU A 63 -47.66 8.57 -4.74
C GLU A 63 -48.52 7.89 -5.82
N ALA A 64 -47.92 7.04 -6.66
CA ALA A 64 -48.64 6.27 -7.67
C ALA A 64 -49.63 5.30 -7.01
N GLU A 65 -49.23 4.58 -5.96
CA GLU A 65 -50.11 3.71 -5.16
C GLU A 65 -51.31 4.48 -4.57
N GLY A 66 -51.08 5.67 -4.02
CA GLY A 66 -52.15 6.53 -3.53
C GLY A 66 -53.15 6.94 -4.62
N ARG A 67 -52.66 7.25 -5.83
CA ARG A 67 -53.50 7.55 -6.99
C ARG A 67 -54.30 6.34 -7.46
N ILE A 68 -53.67 5.16 -7.51
CA ILE A 68 -54.31 3.88 -7.86
C ILE A 68 -55.46 3.59 -6.90
N ALA A 69 -55.22 3.73 -5.59
CA ALA A 69 -56.27 3.52 -4.57
C ALA A 69 -57.44 4.49 -4.75
N LYS A 70 -57.15 5.78 -4.99
CA LYS A 70 -58.19 6.80 -5.25
C LYS A 70 -59.00 6.49 -6.50
N ARG A 71 -58.36 6.14 -7.61
CA ARG A 71 -59.05 5.80 -8.87
C ARG A 71 -59.84 4.51 -8.76
N THR A 72 -59.35 3.53 -8.00
CA THR A 72 -60.08 2.29 -7.70
C THR A 72 -61.39 2.60 -6.98
N ARG A 73 -61.33 3.39 -5.90
CA ARG A 73 -62.54 3.79 -5.15
C ARG A 73 -63.53 4.60 -6.00
N GLN A 74 -63.03 5.46 -6.89
CA GLN A 74 -63.89 6.22 -7.82
C GLN A 74 -64.57 5.31 -8.84
N ALA A 75 -63.87 4.32 -9.38
CA ALA A 75 -64.45 3.33 -10.28
C ALA A 75 -65.53 2.51 -9.58
N GLU A 76 -65.27 2.04 -8.35
CA GLU A 76 -66.24 1.29 -7.54
C GLU A 76 -67.52 2.09 -7.28
N LEU A 77 -67.40 3.37 -6.91
CA LEU A 77 -68.55 4.25 -6.69
C LEU A 77 -69.34 4.49 -7.98
N ALA A 78 -68.66 4.79 -9.09
CA ALA A 78 -69.31 5.01 -10.37
C ALA A 78 -70.08 3.77 -10.85
N VAL A 79 -69.53 2.56 -10.65
CA VAL A 79 -70.24 1.31 -10.95
C VAL A 79 -71.47 1.14 -10.07
N ALA A 80 -71.37 1.46 -8.77
CA ALA A 80 -72.51 1.37 -7.86
C ALA A 80 -73.65 2.34 -8.23
N GLU A 81 -73.33 3.48 -8.83
CA GLU A 81 -74.28 4.49 -9.31
C GLU A 81 -74.78 4.23 -10.75
N GLY A 82 -74.25 3.20 -11.44
CA GLY A 82 -74.60 2.87 -12.83
C GLY A 82 -73.95 3.78 -13.88
N GLU A 83 -72.95 4.56 -13.48
CA GLU A 83 -72.22 5.51 -14.33
C GLU A 83 -71.02 4.86 -15.03
N ASP A 84 -71.30 3.92 -15.93
CA ASP A 84 -70.29 3.10 -16.64
C ASP A 84 -69.24 3.90 -17.43
N SER A 85 -69.58 5.13 -17.86
CA SER A 85 -68.66 6.01 -18.57
C SER A 85 -67.55 6.52 -17.63
N ILE A 86 -67.92 6.96 -16.43
CA ILE A 86 -67.02 7.47 -15.39
C ILE A 86 -66.18 6.32 -14.84
N ALA A 87 -66.78 5.14 -14.63
CA ALA A 87 -66.06 3.95 -14.19
C ALA A 87 -64.94 3.57 -15.16
N ARG A 88 -65.23 3.53 -16.47
CA ARG A 88 -64.21 3.23 -17.50
C ARG A 88 -63.08 4.25 -17.54
N GLN A 89 -63.39 5.53 -17.39
CA GLN A 89 -62.36 6.56 -17.33
C GLN A 89 -61.47 6.39 -16.08
N ALA A 90 -62.07 6.17 -14.91
CA ALA A 90 -61.33 5.95 -13.67
C ALA A 90 -60.42 4.70 -13.74
N LEU A 91 -60.89 3.62 -14.36
CA LEU A 91 -60.10 2.41 -14.59
C LEU A 91 -58.96 2.63 -15.58
N THR A 92 -59.17 3.44 -16.62
CA THR A 92 -58.12 3.80 -17.58
C THR A 92 -57.02 4.61 -16.89
N ASP A 93 -57.39 5.62 -16.09
CA ASP A 93 -56.45 6.40 -15.29
C ASP A 93 -55.69 5.53 -14.28
N LYS A 94 -56.38 4.55 -13.66
CA LYS A 94 -55.77 3.57 -12.76
C LYS A 94 -54.69 2.76 -13.48
N GLN A 95 -54.99 2.20 -14.65
CA GLN A 95 -54.03 1.41 -15.43
C GLN A 95 -52.78 2.22 -15.79
N GLN A 96 -52.95 3.50 -16.15
CA GLN A 96 -51.81 4.39 -16.42
C GLN A 96 -50.95 4.62 -15.16
N CYS A 97 -51.58 4.76 -13.99
CA CYS A 97 -50.84 4.88 -12.73
C CYS A 97 -50.12 3.57 -12.35
N GLU A 98 -50.73 2.41 -12.60
CA GLU A 98 -50.12 1.10 -12.40
C GLU A 98 -48.88 0.93 -13.27
N ALA A 99 -48.97 1.25 -14.57
CA ALA A 99 -47.83 1.20 -15.48
C ALA A 99 -46.65 2.09 -15.00
N ARG A 100 -46.94 3.31 -14.53
CA ARG A 100 -45.91 4.20 -13.96
C ARG A 100 -45.30 3.65 -12.67
N LYS A 101 -46.12 3.07 -11.79
CA LYS A 101 -45.64 2.44 -10.55
C LYS A 101 -44.68 1.30 -10.88
N ASP A 102 -45.01 0.46 -11.86
CA ASP A 102 -44.17 -0.65 -12.29
C ASP A 102 -42.86 -0.15 -12.92
N GLU A 103 -42.91 0.91 -13.74
CA GLU A 103 -41.71 1.58 -14.28
C GLU A 103 -40.79 2.09 -13.16
N TYR A 104 -41.33 2.83 -12.19
CA TYR A 104 -40.55 3.34 -11.06
C TYR A 104 -39.99 2.23 -10.18
N THR A 105 -40.71 1.12 -10.04
CA THR A 105 -40.24 -0.06 -9.30
C THR A 105 -39.02 -0.67 -9.98
N GLY A 106 -39.05 -0.83 -11.31
CA GLY A 106 -37.88 -1.29 -12.07
C GLY A 106 -36.67 -0.36 -11.93
N LEU A 107 -36.88 0.96 -12.00
CA LEU A 107 -35.82 1.96 -11.80
C LEU A 107 -35.24 1.93 -10.37
N LEU A 108 -36.08 1.70 -9.36
CA LEU A 108 -35.64 1.54 -7.98
C LEU A 108 -34.76 0.30 -7.80
N GLU A 109 -35.15 -0.84 -8.38
CA GLU A 109 -34.37 -2.08 -8.32
C GLU A 109 -33.01 -1.91 -8.99
N GLU A 110 -32.97 -1.33 -10.19
CA GLU A 110 -31.72 -1.04 -10.89
C GLU A 110 -30.83 -0.08 -10.07
N SER A 111 -31.42 0.96 -9.49
CA SER A 111 -30.71 1.91 -8.63
C SER A 111 -30.10 1.21 -7.40
N ARG A 112 -30.85 0.31 -6.76
CA ARG A 112 -30.38 -0.46 -5.60
C ARG A 112 -29.21 -1.37 -5.96
N GLN A 113 -29.29 -2.07 -7.10
CA GLN A 113 -28.18 -2.91 -7.57
C GLN A 113 -26.91 -2.10 -7.78
N ARG A 114 -27.02 -0.92 -8.42
CA ARG A 114 -25.88 -0.01 -8.61
C ARG A 114 -25.30 0.47 -7.27
N THR A 115 -26.15 0.83 -6.31
CA THR A 115 -25.69 1.24 -4.96
C THR A 115 -24.94 0.12 -4.25
N VAL A 116 -25.39 -1.13 -4.35
CA VAL A 116 -24.69 -2.29 -3.77
C VAL A 116 -23.28 -2.41 -4.37
N GLN A 117 -23.17 -2.38 -5.70
CA GLN A 117 -21.87 -2.44 -6.39
C GLN A 117 -20.94 -1.29 -5.97
N LEU A 118 -21.45 -0.07 -5.87
CA LEU A 118 -20.66 1.08 -5.44
C LEU A 118 -20.18 0.93 -3.98
N ARG A 119 -21.00 0.37 -3.09
CA ARG A 119 -20.61 0.10 -1.69
C ARG A 119 -19.52 -0.95 -1.60
N GLU A 120 -19.60 -2.01 -2.42
CA GLU A 120 -18.56 -3.04 -2.49
C GLU A 120 -17.22 -2.45 -2.97
N GLN A 121 -17.26 -1.64 -4.03
CA GLN A 121 -16.06 -0.94 -4.54
C GLN A 121 -15.48 0.03 -3.52
N LEU A 122 -16.32 0.76 -2.78
CA LEU A 122 -15.88 1.64 -1.70
C LEU A 122 -15.19 0.84 -0.58
N GLN A 123 -15.72 -0.33 -0.23
CA GLN A 123 -15.11 -1.20 0.77
C GLN A 123 -13.73 -1.67 0.31
N GLU A 124 -13.60 -2.13 -0.94
CA GLU A 124 -12.31 -2.52 -1.50
C GLU A 124 -11.29 -1.37 -1.48
N LEU A 125 -11.73 -0.14 -1.80
CA LEU A 125 -10.89 1.05 -1.75
C LEU A 125 -10.43 1.37 -0.32
N LYS A 126 -11.31 1.23 0.67
CA LYS A 126 -10.98 1.39 2.09
C LYS A 126 -9.98 0.33 2.56
N ASP A 127 -10.18 -0.93 2.18
CA ASP A 127 -9.27 -2.01 2.54
C ASP A 127 -7.85 -1.78 1.97
N LYS A 128 -7.77 -1.38 0.69
CA LYS A 128 -6.50 -0.98 0.06
C LYS A 128 -5.87 0.22 0.77
N PHE A 129 -6.66 1.22 1.16
CA PHE A 129 -6.16 2.37 1.93
C PHE A 129 -5.51 1.94 3.24
N TYR A 130 -6.15 1.02 3.99
CA TYR A 130 -5.58 0.49 5.23
C TYR A 130 -4.29 -0.30 4.99
N GLU A 131 -4.25 -1.12 3.94
CA GLU A 131 -3.04 -1.85 3.54
C GLU A 131 -1.88 -0.89 3.22
N MET A 132 -2.15 0.15 2.43
CA MET A 132 -1.16 1.16 2.07
C MET A 132 -0.69 1.96 3.28
N ARG A 133 -1.60 2.27 4.22
CA ARG A 133 -1.25 2.93 5.49
C ARG A 133 -0.27 2.09 6.30
N ASN A 134 -0.49 0.79 6.39
CA ASN A 134 0.39 -0.13 7.10
C ASN A 134 1.75 -0.24 6.40
N LYS A 135 1.78 -0.41 5.08
CA LYS A 135 3.01 -0.43 4.28
C LYS A 135 3.82 0.86 4.43
N LYS A 136 3.15 2.02 4.42
CA LYS A 136 3.79 3.32 4.65
C LYS A 136 4.51 3.38 6.00
N ALA A 137 3.90 2.87 7.08
CA ALA A 137 4.56 2.84 8.38
C ALA A 137 5.85 2.00 8.36
N THR A 138 5.81 0.83 7.70
CA THR A 138 6.99 -0.03 7.50
C THR A 138 8.06 0.67 6.66
N LEU A 139 7.67 1.32 5.55
CA LEU A 139 8.59 2.02 4.65
C LEU A 139 9.26 3.22 5.34
N ILE A 140 8.51 3.99 6.14
CA ILE A 140 9.08 5.08 6.94
C ILE A 140 10.09 4.54 7.97
N SER A 141 9.78 3.43 8.64
CA SER A 141 10.70 2.79 9.57
C SER A 141 11.99 2.34 8.88
N ARG A 142 11.88 1.65 7.73
CA ARG A 142 13.02 1.23 6.92
C ARG A 142 13.83 2.42 6.40
N ALA A 143 13.19 3.48 5.94
CA ALA A 143 13.85 4.70 5.49
C ALA A 143 14.63 5.38 6.63
N ARG A 144 14.10 5.38 7.86
CA ARG A 144 14.82 5.88 9.05
C ARG A 144 16.03 5.03 9.38
N VAL A 145 15.89 3.70 9.42
CA VAL A 145 17.01 2.77 9.67
C VAL A 145 18.10 2.93 8.59
N ALA A 146 17.71 3.03 7.31
CA ALA A 146 18.64 3.25 6.22
C ALA A 146 19.34 4.62 6.32
N LYS A 147 18.63 5.69 6.70
CA LYS A 147 19.22 7.01 6.93
C LYS A 147 20.21 7.01 8.10
N THR A 148 19.85 6.38 9.22
CA THR A 148 20.75 6.24 10.39
C THR A 148 21.96 5.40 10.06
N SER A 149 21.80 4.30 9.31
CA SER A 149 22.91 3.45 8.85
C SER A 149 23.83 4.21 7.89
N LYS A 150 23.25 4.99 6.95
CA LYS A 150 24.02 5.88 6.06
C LYS A 150 24.79 6.94 6.86
N SER A 151 24.17 7.56 7.86
CA SER A 151 24.83 8.53 8.75
C SER A 151 25.90 7.91 9.64
N MET A 152 25.74 6.68 10.13
CA MET A 152 26.81 5.93 10.83
C MET A 152 27.97 5.59 9.90
N HIS A 153 27.69 5.22 8.65
CA HIS A 153 28.73 4.99 7.62
C HIS A 153 29.40 6.29 7.13
N THR A 154 28.78 7.45 7.33
CA THR A 154 29.39 8.75 6.99
C THR A 154 30.30 9.28 8.12
N ALA A 155 30.36 8.59 9.28
CA ALA A 155 31.29 8.90 10.37
C ALA A 155 32.63 8.14 10.29
N LEU A 156 32.81 7.25 9.32
CA LEU A 156 34.07 6.54 9.11
C LEU A 156 34.45 6.53 7.62
N HIS A 157 35.51 7.29 7.34
CA HIS A 157 36.35 7.22 6.14
C HIS A 157 35.76 7.69 4.80
N SER A 158 36.20 8.90 4.44
CA SER A 158 36.80 9.15 3.13
C SER A 158 37.82 8.06 2.80
N ILE A 159 37.70 7.41 1.64
CA ILE A 159 38.78 7.03 0.70
C ILE A 159 38.14 6.17 -0.41
N ASP A 160 38.04 6.82 -1.56
CA ASP A 160 38.44 6.41 -2.90
C ASP A 160 38.11 5.03 -3.53
N THR A 161 37.60 5.19 -4.76
CA THR A 161 37.81 4.41 -6.00
C THR A 161 37.41 2.92 -6.15
N GLU A 162 36.45 2.75 -7.06
CA GLU A 162 36.60 2.00 -8.33
C GLU A 162 35.84 0.66 -8.53
N SER A 163 34.98 0.72 -9.55
CA SER A 163 34.45 -0.34 -10.41
C SER A 163 33.39 -1.31 -9.85
N ALA A 164 32.15 -0.96 -10.19
CA ALA A 164 30.86 -1.55 -9.80
C ALA A 164 30.57 -2.99 -10.28
N ALA A 165 31.55 -3.73 -10.83
CA ALA A 165 31.33 -5.11 -11.28
C ALA A 165 31.66 -6.17 -10.19
N LYS A 166 32.48 -5.84 -9.19
CA LYS A 166 32.80 -6.74 -8.05
C LYS A 166 31.73 -6.73 -6.94
N GLY A 167 30.73 -5.86 -7.05
CA GLY A 167 29.75 -5.58 -5.98
C GLY A 167 28.71 -6.68 -5.76
N PHE A 168 28.27 -7.37 -6.81
CA PHE A 168 27.18 -8.35 -6.69
C PHE A 168 27.64 -9.70 -6.10
N SER A 169 28.71 -10.32 -6.63
CA SER A 169 29.23 -11.59 -6.08
C SER A 169 29.78 -11.47 -4.66
N ARG A 170 30.33 -10.31 -4.29
CA ARG A 170 30.75 -10.05 -2.90
C ARG A 170 29.58 -9.80 -1.96
N MET A 171 28.42 -9.37 -2.46
CA MET A 171 27.23 -9.18 -1.63
C MET A 171 26.60 -10.52 -1.28
N GLU A 172 26.52 -11.46 -2.24
CA GLU A 172 26.03 -12.82 -1.98
C GLU A 172 26.94 -13.57 -1.00
N GLU A 173 28.27 -13.50 -1.19
CA GLU A 173 29.23 -14.14 -0.30
C GLU A 173 29.21 -13.51 1.12
N LYS A 174 28.95 -12.19 1.21
CA LYS A 174 28.90 -11.47 2.49
C LYS A 174 27.56 -11.60 3.20
N ILE A 175 26.46 -11.78 2.48
CA ILE A 175 25.15 -12.14 3.05
C ILE A 175 25.21 -13.58 3.58
N ALA A 176 25.78 -14.52 2.82
CA ALA A 176 25.99 -15.89 3.27
C ALA A 176 26.91 -15.96 4.51
N MET A 177 27.97 -15.15 4.56
CA MET A 177 28.82 -15.04 5.75
C MET A 177 28.10 -14.43 6.96
N LEU A 178 27.30 -13.38 6.76
CA LEU A 178 26.56 -12.73 7.85
C LEU A 178 25.43 -13.61 8.39
N GLU A 179 24.80 -14.43 7.54
CA GLU A 179 23.83 -15.43 7.94
C GLU A 179 24.50 -16.56 8.73
N ALA A 180 25.64 -17.08 8.25
CA ALA A 180 26.43 -18.09 8.94
C ALA A 180 26.99 -17.58 10.28
N ASP A 181 27.42 -16.31 10.37
CA ASP A 181 27.95 -15.71 11.60
C ASP A 181 26.83 -15.41 12.63
N ALA A 182 25.63 -15.09 12.16
CA ALA A 182 24.43 -14.97 13.01
C ALA A 182 23.90 -16.32 13.52
N GLU A 183 24.19 -17.42 12.80
CA GLU A 183 23.90 -18.78 13.22
C GLU A 183 24.99 -19.32 14.17
N ALA A 184 26.27 -19.07 13.87
CA ALA A 184 27.41 -19.42 14.73
C ALA A 184 27.40 -18.64 16.07
N SER A 185 27.00 -17.36 16.07
CA SER A 185 26.85 -16.55 17.29
C SER A 185 25.73 -17.02 18.21
N ARG A 186 24.75 -17.78 17.69
CA ARG A 186 23.74 -18.47 18.52
C ARG A 186 24.29 -19.74 19.16
N THR A 187 25.26 -20.39 18.53
CA THR A 187 25.91 -21.61 19.04
C THR A 187 27.09 -21.32 19.99
N ILE A 188 27.85 -20.24 19.74
CA ILE A 188 29.10 -19.92 20.48
C ILE A 188 28.85 -19.30 21.86
N ARG A 189 27.64 -18.80 22.17
CA ARG A 189 27.32 -18.28 23.52
C ARG A 189 27.31 -19.35 24.62
N PHE A 190 27.52 -20.63 24.27
CA PHE A 190 27.65 -21.74 25.23
C PHE A 190 29.06 -22.30 25.43
N SER A 191 30.10 -21.80 24.75
CA SER A 191 31.44 -22.38 24.90
C SER A 191 32.56 -21.41 24.57
N TYR A 192 33.16 -20.79 25.58
CA TYR A 192 34.52 -20.25 25.42
C TYR A 192 35.37 -20.44 26.69
N GLN A 193 36.23 -21.45 26.61
CA GLN A 193 37.45 -21.67 27.39
C GLN A 193 38.60 -20.97 26.64
N PRO A 194 39.54 -20.24 27.26
CA PRO A 194 40.64 -19.63 26.51
C PRO A 194 41.88 -20.54 26.47
N TYR A 195 42.38 -20.88 25.27
CA TYR A 195 43.80 -21.19 25.07
C TYR A 195 44.31 -20.78 23.67
N VAL A 196 45.29 -19.87 23.73
CA VAL A 196 46.49 -19.56 22.92
C VAL A 196 46.64 -20.13 21.51
N SER A 197 47.09 -19.28 20.56
CA SER A 197 47.82 -19.71 19.36
C SER A 197 49.11 -18.90 19.13
N GLN A 198 50.12 -19.63 18.67
CA GLN A 198 51.53 -19.33 18.41
C GLN A 198 51.75 -18.48 17.14
N HIS A 199 52.89 -17.79 17.02
CA HIS A 199 53.74 -17.81 15.82
C HIS A 199 55.15 -17.24 16.07
N ALA A 200 56.15 -17.94 15.51
CA ALA A 200 57.31 -17.44 14.74
C ALA A 200 58.61 -18.19 15.11
N GLU A 201 59.15 -18.98 14.18
CA GLU A 201 60.48 -19.58 14.33
C GLU A 201 61.61 -18.59 13.94
N PRO A 202 62.76 -18.59 14.64
CA PRO A 202 63.87 -17.67 14.39
C PRO A 202 64.87 -18.16 13.33
N ASN A 203 65.31 -17.26 12.46
CA ASN A 203 66.38 -17.48 11.47
C ASN A 203 67.76 -17.19 12.11
N PRO A 204 68.62 -18.21 12.32
CA PRO A 204 69.88 -18.07 13.08
C PRO A 204 70.97 -17.24 12.40
N GLN A 205 70.85 -16.94 11.09
CA GLN A 205 71.80 -16.05 10.41
C GLN A 205 71.55 -14.57 10.74
N VAL A 206 70.31 -14.19 11.03
CA VAL A 206 69.91 -12.81 11.34
C VAL A 206 70.35 -12.42 12.75
N GLU A 207 70.29 -13.35 13.72
CA GLU A 207 70.77 -13.07 15.08
C GLU A 207 72.29 -12.93 15.17
N ALA A 208 73.05 -13.69 14.38
CA ALA A 208 74.52 -13.60 14.35
C ALA A 208 75.01 -12.26 13.77
N GLU A 209 74.31 -11.73 12.76
CA GLU A 209 74.61 -10.44 12.15
C GLU A 209 74.21 -9.27 13.07
N LEU A 210 73.09 -9.41 13.80
CA LEU A 210 72.63 -8.44 14.80
C LEU A 210 73.57 -8.38 16.02
N ALA A 211 74.17 -9.51 16.42
CA ALA A 211 75.15 -9.56 17.50
C ALA A 211 76.48 -8.88 17.10
N ARG A 212 76.96 -9.09 15.87
CA ARG A 212 78.16 -8.40 15.35
C ARG A 212 77.97 -6.89 15.26
N LEU A 213 76.80 -6.44 14.79
CA LEU A 213 76.48 -5.01 14.71
C LEU A 213 76.30 -4.36 16.09
N ARG A 214 75.86 -5.12 17.10
CA ARG A 214 75.79 -4.64 18.49
C ARG A 214 77.18 -4.52 19.14
N ALA A 215 78.08 -5.47 18.92
CA ALA A 215 79.45 -5.41 19.43
C ALA A 215 80.27 -4.26 18.80
N ALA A 216 80.13 -4.05 17.48
CA ALA A 216 80.80 -2.94 16.79
C ALA A 216 80.28 -1.55 17.23
N ARG A 217 79.06 -1.47 17.79
CA ARG A 217 78.47 -0.21 18.27
C ARG A 217 78.77 0.07 19.74
N SER A 218 79.21 -0.94 20.52
CA SER A 218 79.65 -0.73 21.91
C SER A 218 81.13 -0.37 22.04
N GLU A 219 82.00 -0.69 21.08
CA GLU A 219 83.42 -0.29 21.12
C GLU A 219 83.69 1.15 20.64
N VAL A 220 82.74 1.80 19.95
CA VAL A 220 82.86 3.22 19.52
C VAL A 220 82.24 4.18 20.54
N ALA A 221 81.67 3.67 21.64
CA ALA A 221 81.05 4.46 22.70
C ALA A 221 81.88 4.58 23.99
N ASP A 222 83.03 3.88 24.09
CA ASP A 222 83.92 3.88 25.27
C ASP A 222 85.42 4.08 24.90
N ALA A 223 85.72 4.74 23.78
CA ALA A 223 87.08 5.17 23.39
C ALA A 223 87.14 6.67 23.07
#